data_AF-A0A151UE33-F1
#
_entry.id   AF-A0A151UE33-F1
#
_cell.length_a   1.000
_cell.length_b   1.000
_cell.length_c   1.000
_cell.angle_alpha   90.00
_cell.angle_beta   90.00
_cell.angle_gamma   90.00
#
_symmetry.space_group_name_H-M   'P 1'
#
loop_
_entity.id
_entity.type
_entity.pdbx_description
1 polymer ?
#
loop_
_entity_poly.entity_id
_entity_poly.type
_entity_poly.pdbx_seq_one_letter_code
_entity_poly.pdbx_strand_id
1 'polypeptide(L)'
;MKIFKTGNFGKVRLADDEALDIASMGDINLRNFTGIVWTLKDVRYILGLKRMLISVGMLDVQGYRVTFEDDQWKVVKGNLVVAHGWKKGTLYMVEFLAKEANLVSDDFAHSSTLWHQRLGHMSEKGMKILVSRGKIPELKEVKVCFCEPCVFGK
;
A
#
# COMPACT_ATOMS: atom_id res chain seq x y z
N MET A 1 6.74 5.85 -1.67
CA MET A 1 6.61 5.25 -3.02
C MET A 1 6.14 3.82 -2.86
N LYS A 2 4.96 3.47 -3.37
CA LYS A 2 4.42 2.09 -3.32
C LYS A 2 4.89 1.34 -4.56
N ILE A 3 5.81 0.39 -4.40
CA ILE A 3 6.23 -0.51 -5.49
C ILE A 3 5.64 -1.87 -5.19
N PHE A 4 4.49 -2.16 -5.80
CA PHE A 4 3.94 -3.52 -5.80
C PHE A 4 4.41 -4.24 -7.04
N LYS A 5 4.97 -5.43 -6.84
CA LYS A 5 5.34 -6.34 -7.91
C LYS A 5 4.19 -7.31 -8.13
N THR A 6 3.84 -7.57 -9.38
CA THR A 6 2.92 -8.63 -9.77
C THR A 6 3.73 -9.90 -10.05
N GLY A 7 3.18 -11.06 -9.67
CA GLY A 7 3.87 -12.34 -9.73
C GLY A 7 3.13 -13.41 -8.94
N ASN A 8 3.61 -14.65 -9.00
CA ASN A 8 3.09 -15.72 -8.16
C ASN A 8 3.72 -15.64 -6.77
N PHE A 9 2.99 -15.11 -5.80
CA PHE A 9 3.44 -14.97 -4.40
C PHE A 9 2.85 -16.03 -3.47
N GLY A 10 2.16 -17.04 -4.01
CA GLY A 10 1.47 -18.07 -3.25
C GLY A 10 0.13 -17.61 -2.67
N LYS A 11 -0.30 -18.27 -1.60
CA LYS A 11 -1.60 -18.08 -0.96
C LYS A 11 -1.47 -17.75 0.52
N VAL A 12 -2.50 -17.12 1.08
CA VAL A 12 -2.71 -16.97 2.54
C VAL A 12 -3.88 -17.85 2.94
N ARG A 13 -3.71 -18.62 4.02
CA ARG A 13 -4.81 -19.36 4.64
C ARG A 13 -5.48 -18.49 5.71
N LEU A 14 -6.79 -18.42 5.66
CA LEU A 14 -7.63 -17.74 6.63
C LEU A 14 -7.94 -18.65 7.83
N ALA A 15 -8.64 -18.11 8.83
CA ALA A 15 -8.99 -18.84 10.04
C ALA A 15 -10.01 -19.97 9.80
N ASP A 16 -10.76 -19.91 8.69
CA ASP A 16 -11.70 -20.92 8.23
C ASP A 16 -11.07 -21.89 7.21
N ASP A 17 -9.73 -21.96 7.17
CA ASP A 17 -8.92 -22.76 6.25
C ASP A 17 -9.02 -22.41 4.76
N GLU A 18 -9.81 -21.40 4.38
CA GLU A 18 -9.86 -20.91 3.00
C GLU A 18 -8.50 -20.36 2.57
N ALA A 19 -8.05 -20.69 1.36
CA ALA A 19 -6.80 -20.21 0.79
C ALA A 19 -7.04 -19.14 -0.28
N LEU A 20 -6.62 -17.90 -0.01
CA LEU A 20 -6.73 -16.77 -0.93
C LEU A 20 -5.41 -16.48 -1.64
N ASP A 21 -5.49 -16.18 -2.93
CA ASP A 21 -4.31 -15.81 -3.73
C ASP A 21 -3.78 -14.42 -3.36
N ILE A 22 -2.44 -14.31 -3.32
CA ILE A 22 -1.75 -13.03 -3.13
C ILE A 22 -1.59 -12.39 -4.51
N ALA A 23 -2.36 -11.34 -4.78
CA ALA A 23 -2.40 -10.67 -6.08
C ALA A 23 -1.13 -9.84 -6.37
N SER A 24 -0.54 -9.24 -5.34
CA SER A 24 0.74 -8.55 -5.44
C SER A 24 1.44 -8.41 -4.10
N MET A 25 2.73 -8.10 -4.12
CA MET A 25 3.53 -7.87 -2.92
C MET A 25 4.38 -6.61 -3.07
N GLY A 26 4.51 -5.84 -2.00
CA GLY A 26 5.30 -4.61 -2.03
C GLY A 26 5.46 -3.95 -0.66
N ASP A 27 6.30 -2.94 -0.60
CA ASP A 27 6.53 -2.19 0.62
C ASP A 27 5.54 -1.02 0.74
N ILE A 28 5.05 -0.78 1.96
CA ILE A 28 4.13 0.31 2.28
C ILE A 28 4.76 1.20 3.33
N ASN A 29 4.75 2.50 3.06
CA ASN A 29 5.04 3.52 4.06
C ASN A 29 3.73 3.96 4.72
N LEU A 30 3.69 3.93 6.05
CA LEU A 30 2.61 4.42 6.88
C LEU A 30 3.12 5.62 7.65
N ARG A 31 2.44 6.76 7.51
CA ARG A 31 2.79 7.99 8.24
C ARG A 31 1.80 8.19 9.39
N ASN A 32 2.31 8.32 10.60
CA ASN A 32 1.47 8.63 11.76
C ASN A 32 1.23 10.15 11.89
N PHE A 33 0.38 10.56 12.84
CA PHE A 33 0.05 11.97 13.09
C PHE A 33 1.26 12.81 13.53
N THR A 34 2.28 12.16 14.10
CA THR A 34 3.54 12.81 14.50
C THR A 34 4.53 12.97 13.33
N GLY A 35 4.17 12.51 12.13
CA GLY A 35 5.00 12.59 10.93
C GLY A 35 6.04 11.47 10.78
N ILE A 36 6.17 10.57 11.76
CA ILE A 36 7.03 9.38 11.69
C ILE A 36 6.52 8.47 10.58
N VAL A 37 7.45 8.06 9.71
CA VAL A 37 7.19 7.13 8.62
C VAL A 37 7.63 5.73 9.04
N TRP A 38 6.68 4.80 9.08
CA TRP A 38 6.90 3.39 9.32
C TRP A 38 6.78 2.61 8.02
N THR A 39 7.88 1.99 7.59
CA THR A 39 7.88 1.12 6.40
C THR A 39 7.59 -0.32 6.79
N LEU A 40 6.44 -0.83 6.35
CA LEU A 40 6.11 -2.25 6.33
C LEU A 40 6.70 -2.87 5.06
N LYS A 41 7.52 -3.92 5.25
CA LYS A 41 8.11 -4.67 4.12
C LYS A 41 7.27 -5.88 3.75
N ASP A 42 7.33 -6.26 2.48
CA ASP A 42 6.73 -7.49 1.93
C ASP A 42 5.21 -7.58 2.20
N VAL A 43 4.51 -6.45 2.12
CA VAL A 43 3.07 -6.38 2.33
C VAL A 43 2.35 -7.08 1.19
N ARG A 44 1.44 -7.99 1.55
CA ARG A 44 0.66 -8.81 0.61
C ARG A 44 -0.66 -8.11 0.34
N TYR A 45 -0.98 -7.94 -0.94
CA TYR A 45 -2.28 -7.49 -1.40
C TYR A 45 -3.14 -8.69 -1.77
N ILE A 46 -4.27 -8.83 -1.07
CA ILE A 46 -5.17 -9.99 -1.18
C ILE A 46 -6.58 -9.46 -1.42
N LEU A 47 -7.16 -9.76 -2.58
CA LEU A 47 -8.44 -9.20 -3.02
C LEU A 47 -9.63 -9.68 -2.17
N GLY A 48 -9.57 -10.90 -1.64
CA GLY A 48 -10.63 -11.46 -0.81
C GLY A 48 -10.70 -10.87 0.62
N LEU A 49 -9.72 -10.06 1.04
CA LEU A 49 -9.70 -9.48 2.38
C LEU A 49 -10.31 -8.07 2.41
N LYS A 50 -11.40 -7.94 3.17
CA LYS A 50 -12.09 -6.64 3.37
C LYS A 50 -11.38 -5.69 4.34
N ARG A 51 -10.40 -6.19 5.10
CA ARG A 51 -9.68 -5.42 6.12
C ARG A 51 -8.18 -5.62 5.97
N MET A 52 -7.43 -4.56 6.24
CA MET A 52 -5.98 -4.63 6.34
C MET A 52 -5.59 -5.26 7.68
N LEU A 53 -4.68 -6.22 7.64
CA LEU A 53 -4.15 -6.90 8.82
C LEU A 53 -2.65 -6.69 8.87
N ILE A 54 -2.13 -6.50 10.08
CA ILE A 54 -0.69 -6.46 10.35
C ILE A 54 -0.34 -7.74 11.10
N SER A 55 0.51 -8.58 10.51
CA SER A 55 0.94 -9.81 11.16
C SER A 55 1.98 -9.51 12.24
N VAL A 56 1.64 -9.81 13.50
CA VAL A 56 2.57 -9.69 14.63
C VAL A 56 3.80 -10.59 14.44
N GLY A 57 3.61 -11.82 13.93
CA GLY A 57 4.73 -12.71 13.63
C GLY A 57 5.66 -12.18 12.56
N MET A 58 5.13 -11.46 11.56
CA MET A 58 5.99 -10.79 10.56
C MET A 58 6.76 -9.62 11.16
N LEU A 59 6.15 -8.87 12.09
CA LEU A 59 6.82 -7.80 12.81
C LEU A 59 7.98 -8.35 13.66
N ASP A 60 7.79 -9.49 14.32
CA ASP A 60 8.83 -10.18 15.09
C ASP A 60 10.02 -10.57 14.21
N VAL A 61 9.76 -11.22 13.05
CA VAL A 61 10.80 -11.56 12.05
C VAL A 61 11.56 -10.32 11.57
N GLN A 62 10.89 -9.16 11.48
CA GLN A 62 11.50 -7.88 11.07
C GLN A 62 12.19 -7.13 12.23
N GLY A 63 12.26 -7.73 13.42
CA GLY A 63 12.96 -7.19 14.60
C GLY A 63 12.17 -6.11 15.34
N TYR A 64 10.84 -6.08 15.20
CA TYR A 64 9.98 -5.21 15.97
C TYR A 64 9.48 -5.92 17.23
N ARG A 65 9.39 -5.18 18.34
CA ARG A 65 8.71 -5.63 19.55
C ARG A 65 7.30 -5.06 19.58
N VAL A 66 6.31 -5.94 19.71
CA VAL A 66 4.90 -5.56 19.87
C VAL A 66 4.49 -5.84 21.31
N THR A 67 3.86 -4.88 21.97
CA THR A 67 3.33 -5.04 23.34
C THR A 67 1.86 -4.66 23.37
N PHE A 68 1.06 -5.43 24.10
CA PHE A 68 -0.37 -5.19 24.34
C PHE A 68 -0.59 -5.10 25.86
N GLU A 69 -1.14 -4.01 26.33
CA GLU A 69 -1.31 -3.72 27.76
C GLU A 69 -2.43 -2.69 27.93
N ASP A 70 -3.29 -2.86 28.93
CA ASP A 70 -4.36 -1.91 29.28
C ASP A 70 -5.21 -1.43 28.09
N ASP A 71 -5.66 -2.38 27.26
CA ASP A 71 -6.41 -2.14 26.02
C ASP A 71 -5.71 -1.20 25.02
N GLN A 72 -4.39 -1.05 25.15
CA GLN A 72 -3.52 -0.35 24.23
C GLN A 72 -2.49 -1.29 23.63
N TRP A 73 -1.85 -0.83 22.57
CA TRP A 73 -0.73 -1.53 21.98
C TRP A 73 0.29 -0.56 21.40
N LYS A 74 1.53 -1.03 21.27
CA LYS A 74 2.62 -0.29 20.62
C LYS A 74 3.58 -1.24 19.91
N VAL A 75 4.20 -0.72 18.86
CA VAL A 75 5.29 -1.35 18.11
C VAL A 75 6.54 -0.53 18.31
N VAL A 76 7.62 -1.21 18.68
CA VAL A 76 8.91 -0.58 18.97
C VAL A 76 10.00 -1.22 18.11
N LYS A 77 10.87 -0.39 17.52
CA LYS A 77 12.13 -0.83 16.88
C LYS A 77 13.31 -0.19 17.60
N GLY A 78 14.10 -1.01 18.30
CA GLY A 78 15.10 -0.48 19.24
C GLY A 78 14.42 0.34 20.34
N ASN A 79 14.68 1.65 20.36
CA ASN A 79 14.07 2.59 21.32
C ASN A 79 12.96 3.46 20.73
N LEU A 80 12.64 3.30 19.44
CA LEU A 80 11.65 4.12 18.75
C LEU A 80 10.28 3.44 18.72
N VAL A 81 9.25 4.13 19.22
CA VAL A 81 7.85 3.74 19.01
C VAL A 81 7.43 4.15 17.60
N VAL A 82 7.18 3.18 16.74
CA VAL A 82 6.84 3.42 15.32
C VAL A 82 5.33 3.43 15.07
N ALA A 83 4.57 2.76 15.94
CA ALA A 83 3.12 2.72 15.90
C ALA A 83 2.57 2.46 17.31
N HIS A 84 1.38 2.98 17.57
CA HIS A 84 0.60 2.66 18.76
C HIS A 84 -0.88 2.86 18.45
N GLY A 85 -1.73 2.41 19.36
CA GLY A 85 -3.17 2.63 19.25
C GLY A 85 -3.92 1.93 20.38
N TRP A 86 -5.23 1.81 20.17
CA TRP A 86 -6.18 1.33 21.15
C TRP A 86 -6.97 0.15 20.62
N LYS A 87 -7.43 -0.68 21.53
CA LYS A 87 -8.36 -1.77 21.28
C LYS A 87 -9.77 -1.22 21.13
N LYS A 88 -10.49 -1.74 20.14
CA LYS A 88 -11.92 -1.49 19.93
C LYS A 88 -12.64 -2.82 19.81
N GLY A 89 -13.40 -3.19 20.84
CA GLY A 89 -13.97 -4.53 20.96
C GLY A 89 -12.87 -5.57 21.11
N THR A 90 -12.76 -6.50 20.15
CA THR A 90 -11.75 -7.57 20.14
C THR A 90 -10.54 -7.27 19.27
N LEU A 91 -10.48 -6.10 18.60
CA LEU A 91 -9.42 -5.76 17.65
C LEU A 91 -8.56 -4.60 18.14
N TYR A 92 -7.25 -4.70 17.92
CA TYR A 92 -6.32 -3.60 18.11
C TYR A 92 -6.23 -2.77 16.84
N MET A 93 -6.63 -1.50 16.94
CA MET A 93 -6.71 -0.60 15.79
C MET A 93 -5.42 0.20 15.67
N VAL A 94 -4.97 0.40 14.44
CA VAL A 94 -3.87 1.32 14.14
C VAL A 94 -4.43 2.61 13.58
N GLU A 95 -3.96 3.74 14.10
CA GLU A 95 -4.30 5.04 13.55
C GLU A 95 -3.09 5.62 12.81
N PHE A 96 -3.23 5.74 11.49
CA PHE A 96 -2.30 6.48 10.65
C PHE A 96 -3.03 7.61 9.96
N LEU A 97 -2.29 8.65 9.57
CA LEU A 97 -2.82 9.66 8.68
C LEU A 97 -3.19 8.98 7.37
N ALA A 98 -4.49 8.87 7.11
CA ALA A 98 -5.04 8.33 5.86
C ALA A 98 -4.74 9.21 4.63
N LYS A 99 -3.75 10.11 4.70
CA LYS A 99 -3.22 10.82 3.53
C LYS A 99 -2.40 9.95 2.59
N GLU A 100 -2.08 8.70 2.97
CA GLU A 100 -1.34 7.77 2.09
C GLU A 100 -2.03 6.40 1.91
N ALA A 101 -3.14 6.13 2.61
CA ALA A 101 -3.95 4.93 2.38
C ALA A 101 -4.99 5.12 1.25
N ASN A 102 -5.48 6.35 1.01
CA ASN A 102 -6.52 6.64 0.02
C ASN A 102 -6.38 7.98 -0.74
N LEU A 103 -5.22 8.63 -0.77
CA LEU A 103 -5.01 9.87 -1.54
C LEU A 103 -3.62 9.79 -2.19
N VAL A 104 -3.52 9.55 -3.51
CA VAL A 104 -3.24 10.62 -4.49
C VAL A 104 -2.60 11.82 -3.82
N SER A 105 -1.29 11.75 -3.61
CA SER A 105 -0.48 12.88 -3.19
C SER A 105 -0.55 13.96 -4.26
N ASP A 106 -1.22 15.04 -3.93
CA ASP A 106 -0.92 16.45 -4.18
C ASP A 106 0.23 16.79 -5.16
N ASP A 107 0.10 16.34 -6.41
CA ASP A 107 0.72 16.93 -7.60
C ASP A 107 -0.35 16.95 -8.71
N PHE A 108 -1.41 17.72 -8.46
CA PHE A 108 -2.68 17.69 -9.20
C PHE A 108 -2.58 18.17 -10.67
N ALA A 109 -1.39 18.53 -11.16
CA ALA A 109 -1.20 19.02 -12.53
C ALA A 109 -0.33 18.12 -13.43
N HIS A 110 0.50 17.21 -12.89
CA HIS A 110 1.55 16.54 -13.68
C HIS A 110 1.68 15.02 -13.47
N SER A 111 0.75 14.38 -12.76
CA SER A 111 0.83 12.93 -12.57
C SER A 111 0.39 12.18 -13.82
N SER A 112 1.30 11.39 -14.39
CA SER A 112 1.02 10.43 -15.47
C SER A 112 -0.10 9.44 -15.13
N THR A 113 -0.43 9.25 -13.85
CA THR A 113 -1.59 8.42 -13.43
C THR A 113 -2.93 9.07 -13.80
N LEU A 114 -3.03 10.40 -13.75
CA LEU A 114 -4.24 11.11 -14.15
C LEU A 114 -4.46 11.02 -15.66
N TRP A 115 -3.39 11.21 -16.44
CA TRP A 115 -3.42 11.05 -17.89
C TRP A 115 -3.76 9.63 -18.32
N HIS A 116 -3.23 8.62 -17.62
CA HIS A 116 -3.60 7.23 -17.81
C HIS A 116 -5.11 7.00 -17.72
N GLN A 117 -5.78 7.55 -16.70
CA GLN A 117 -7.23 7.45 -16.54
C GLN A 117 -8.00 8.22 -17.63
N ARG A 118 -7.59 9.47 -17.93
CA ARG A 118 -8.22 10.31 -18.96
C ARG A 118 -8.13 9.71 -20.37
N LEU A 119 -7.06 8.98 -20.65
CA LEU A 119 -6.83 8.31 -21.94
C LEU A 119 -7.51 6.92 -22.02
N GLY A 120 -8.48 6.65 -21.15
CA GLY A 120 -9.19 5.38 -21.15
C GLY A 120 -8.30 4.23 -20.70
N HIS A 121 -7.60 4.41 -19.58
CA HIS A 121 -6.75 3.38 -18.98
C HIS A 121 -5.58 2.94 -19.87
N MET A 122 -5.06 3.87 -20.67
CA MET A 122 -4.01 3.62 -21.65
C MET A 122 -2.73 3.07 -21.02
N SER A 123 -2.11 2.06 -21.65
CA SER A 123 -0.85 1.49 -21.17
C SER A 123 0.29 2.52 -21.07
N GLU A 124 1.23 2.29 -20.14
CA GLU A 124 2.43 3.12 -19.98
C GLU A 124 3.22 3.25 -21.30
N LYS A 125 3.31 2.16 -22.07
CA LYS A 125 3.96 2.15 -23.40
C LYS A 125 3.26 3.11 -24.37
N GLY A 126 1.93 3.09 -24.41
CA GLY A 126 1.14 4.00 -25.25
C GLY A 126 1.32 5.46 -24.85
N MET A 127 1.32 5.73 -23.55
CA MET A 127 1.57 7.08 -23.03
C MET A 127 2.99 7.59 -23.33
N LYS A 128 4.03 6.74 -23.21
CA LYS A 128 5.41 7.11 -23.60
C LYS A 128 5.51 7.54 -25.07
N ILE A 129 4.74 6.91 -25.96
CA ILE A 129 4.65 7.29 -27.37
C ILE A 129 3.97 8.66 -27.55
N LEU A 130 2.95 8.97 -26.75
CA LEU A 130 2.28 10.27 -26.82
C LEU A 130 3.16 11.41 -26.30
N VAL A 131 3.91 11.16 -25.23
CA VAL A 131 4.88 12.12 -24.68
C VAL A 131 6.03 12.37 -25.67
N SER A 132 6.60 11.32 -26.27
CA SER A 132 7.68 11.48 -27.26
C SER A 132 7.25 12.22 -28.53
N ARG A 133 5.95 12.18 -28.85
CA ARG A 133 5.33 12.93 -29.96
C ARG A 133 4.84 14.33 -29.56
N GLY A 134 5.12 14.79 -28.34
CA GLY A 134 4.72 16.10 -27.85
C GLY A 134 3.21 16.29 -27.68
N LYS A 135 2.42 15.20 -27.62
CA LYS A 135 0.95 15.27 -27.48
C LYS A 135 0.48 15.48 -26.04
N ILE A 136 1.37 15.27 -25.07
CA ILE A 136 1.13 15.53 -23.64
C ILE A 136 2.32 16.34 -23.11
N PRO A 137 2.39 17.65 -23.40
CA PRO A 137 3.56 18.48 -23.10
C PRO A 137 3.81 18.66 -21.59
N GLU A 138 2.80 18.41 -20.77
CA GLU A 138 2.86 18.54 -19.30
C GLU A 138 3.58 17.36 -18.61
N LEU A 139 3.84 16.25 -19.32
CA LEU A 139 4.47 15.06 -18.76
C LEU A 139 5.93 14.95 -19.20
N LYS A 140 6.87 15.13 -18.27
CA LYS A 140 8.31 14.88 -18.50
C LYS A 140 8.68 13.41 -18.34
N GLU A 141 7.97 12.68 -17.48
CA GLU A 141 8.19 11.27 -17.20
C GLU A 141 6.84 10.54 -17.09
N VAL A 142 6.76 9.34 -17.66
CA VAL A 142 5.57 8.49 -17.60
C VAL A 142 5.84 7.36 -16.62
N LYS A 143 5.11 7.37 -15.50
CA LYS A 143 5.11 6.32 -14.49
C LYS A 143 3.68 6.10 -14.01
N VAL A 144 3.03 5.12 -14.62
CA VAL A 144 1.66 4.74 -14.24
C VAL A 144 1.74 3.91 -12.96
N CYS A 145 1.11 4.40 -11.88
CA CYS A 145 1.00 3.64 -10.64
C CYS A 145 -0.05 2.52 -10.76
N PHE A 146 -0.21 1.72 -9.72
CA PHE A 146 -1.25 0.69 -9.64
C PHE A 146 -2.63 1.29 -10.00
N CYS A 147 -3.28 0.70 -11.00
CA CYS A 147 -4.62 1.09 -11.43
C CYS A 147 -5.53 -0.14 -11.42
N GLU A 148 -6.45 -0.15 -10.46
CA GLU A 148 -7.36 -1.27 -10.20
C GLU A 148 -8.19 -1.66 -11.44
N PRO A 149 -8.86 -0.73 -12.18
CA PRO A 149 -9.58 -1.08 -13.41
C PRO A 149 -8.72 -1.73 -14.50
N CYS A 150 -7.45 -1.36 -14.64
CA CYS A 150 -6.56 -1.93 -15.66
C CYS A 150 -6.12 -3.35 -15.36
N VAL A 151 -6.05 -3.69 -14.08
CA VAL A 151 -5.71 -5.03 -13.62
C VAL A 151 -6.89 -5.97 -13.86
N PHE A 152 -8.12 -5.48 -13.69
CA PHE A 152 -9.35 -6.27 -13.83
C PHE A 152 -10.00 -6.24 -15.21
N GLY A 153 -9.68 -5.26 -16.06
CA GLY A 153 -10.25 -5.08 -17.40
C GLY A 153 -9.48 -5.75 -18.53
N LYS A 154 -8.62 -6.73 -18.24
CA LYS A 154 -7.86 -7.51 -19.23
C LYS A 154 -8.45 -8.90 -19.44
#